data_AF-A0A915E6Q7-F1
#
_entry.id   AF-A0A915E6Q7-F1
#
_cell.length_a   1.000
_cell.length_b   1.000
_cell.length_c   1.000
_cell.angle_alpha   90.00
_cell.angle_beta   90.00
_cell.angle_gamma   90.00
#
_symmetry.space_group_name_H-M   'P 1'
#
loop_
_entity.id
_entity.type
_entity.pdbx_description
1 polymer ?
#
loop_
_entity_poly.entity_id
_entity_poly.type
_entity_poly.pdbx_seq_one_letter_code
_entity_poly.pdbx_strand_id
1 'polypeptide(L)'
;MIFTTGQAQAYFNIFGVVYCSDPLATTLAGTIGMVMWYYETTMSVLLALNRYLILTTSKFSYAFSNNKVYGWIVGVFVSSVVMTWFTPTMVFSGVAGGYIADPHVGYLPQDDYVS
;
A
#
# COMPACT_ATOMS: atom_id res chain seq x y z
N MET A 1 4.71 2.38 6.61
CA MET A 1 3.45 2.99 6.12
C MET A 1 3.43 4.53 6.28
N ILE A 2 3.35 5.09 7.50
CA ILE A 2 3.15 6.54 7.72
C ILE A 2 4.27 7.41 7.12
N PHE A 3 5.51 6.93 7.15
CA PHE A 3 6.66 7.72 6.68
C PHE A 3 6.77 7.86 5.16
N THR A 4 6.28 6.91 4.36
CA THR A 4 6.46 6.97 2.90
C THR A 4 5.28 7.66 2.21
N THR A 5 4.05 7.27 2.56
CA THR A 5 2.85 7.88 1.99
C THR A 5 2.58 9.26 2.57
N GLY A 6 2.84 9.47 3.87
CA GLY A 6 2.62 10.76 4.53
C GLY A 6 3.58 11.86 4.06
N GLN A 7 4.84 11.52 3.75
CA GLN A 7 5.81 12.50 3.21
C GLN A 7 5.48 12.87 1.75
N ALA A 8 5.13 11.89 0.92
CA ALA A 8 4.70 12.15 -0.45
C ALA A 8 3.41 13.00 -0.47
N GLN A 9 2.46 12.70 0.41
CA GLN A 9 1.23 13.49 0.57
C GLN A 9 1.51 14.91 1.05
N ALA A 10 2.39 15.10 2.04
CA ALA A 10 2.78 16.42 2.52
C ALA A 10 3.47 17.23 1.43
N TYR A 11 4.36 16.61 0.65
CA TYR A 11 4.98 17.23 -0.51
C TYR A 11 3.93 17.68 -1.53
N PHE A 12 3.04 16.79 -1.97
CA PHE A 12 2.00 17.15 -2.94
C PHE A 12 1.03 18.22 -2.43
N ASN A 13 0.77 18.24 -1.12
CA ASN A 13 -0.09 19.24 -0.50
C ASN A 13 0.57 20.63 -0.44
N ILE A 14 1.87 20.71 -0.11
CA ILE A 14 2.62 21.99 -0.10
C ILE A 14 2.74 22.57 -1.52
N PHE A 15 2.96 21.72 -2.52
CA PHE A 15 3.09 22.15 -3.91
C PHE A 15 1.76 22.27 -4.66
N GLY A 16 0.63 21.93 -4.02
CA GLY A 16 -0.69 21.97 -4.65
C GLY A 16 -0.80 21.07 -5.89
N VAL A 17 -0.10 19.95 -5.92
CA VAL A 17 -0.08 19.04 -7.07
C VAL A 17 -1.45 18.37 -7.17
N VAL A 18 -2.17 18.68 -8.25
CA VAL A 18 -3.45 18.04 -8.60
C VAL A 18 -3.22 16.97 -9.67
N TYR A 19 -4.17 16.05 -9.80
CA TYR A 19 -4.13 15.00 -10.83
C TYR A 19 -3.89 15.57 -12.24
N CYS A 20 -4.42 16.76 -12.52
CA CYS A 20 -4.29 17.43 -13.81
C CYS A 20 -2.88 17.97 -14.12
N SER A 21 -2.03 18.18 -13.12
CA SER A 21 -0.67 18.70 -13.32
C SER A 21 0.30 17.58 -13.69
N ASP A 22 0.29 16.49 -12.91
CA ASP A 22 1.16 15.32 -13.11
C ASP A 22 0.43 14.02 -12.74
N PRO A 23 -0.37 13.45 -13.68
CA PRO A 23 -1.18 12.26 -13.40
C PRO A 23 -0.32 11.02 -13.14
N LEU A 24 0.86 10.93 -13.77
CA LEU A 24 1.78 9.80 -13.58
C LEU A 24 2.41 9.81 -12.19
N ALA A 25 2.85 10.97 -11.70
CA ALA A 25 3.52 11.07 -10.40
C ALA A 25 2.57 10.75 -9.24
N THR A 26 1.34 11.27 -9.30
CA THR A 26 0.31 11.04 -8.28
C THR A 26 -0.17 9.59 -8.25
N THR A 27 -0.37 8.97 -9.42
CA THR A 27 -0.77 7.56 -9.54
C THR A 27 0.36 6.62 -9.10
N LEU A 28 1.63 6.93 -9.45
CA LEU A 28 2.77 6.13 -9.03
C LEU A 28 2.98 6.19 -7.51
N ALA A 29 2.86 7.37 -6.91
CA ALA A 29 2.98 7.53 -5.47
C ALA A 29 1.87 6.77 -4.71
N GLY A 30 0.63 6.83 -5.20
CA GLY A 30 -0.50 6.11 -4.62
C GLY A 30 -0.35 4.59 -4.73
N THR A 31 0.07 4.09 -5.91
CA THR A 31 0.30 2.65 -6.12
C THR A 31 1.46 2.11 -5.27
N ILE A 32 2.58 2.83 -5.17
CA ILE A 32 3.69 2.46 -4.27
C ILE A 32 3.21 2.46 -2.81
N GLY A 33 2.40 3.44 -2.43
CA GLY A 33 1.79 3.49 -1.10
C GLY A 33 0.96 2.25 -0.78
N MET A 34 0.15 1.80 -1.73
CA MET A 34 -0.68 0.60 -1.60
C MET A 34 0.13 -0.69 -1.51
N VAL A 35 1.13 -0.88 -2.38
CA VAL A 35 2.02 -2.05 -2.33
C VAL A 35 2.70 -2.13 -0.96
N MET A 36 3.23 -1.00 -0.47
CA MET A 36 3.87 -0.94 0.84
C MET A 36 2.90 -1.23 2.00
N TRP A 37 1.64 -0.82 1.89
CA TRP A 37 0.63 -1.12 2.91
C TRP A 37 0.36 -2.62 2.99
N TYR A 38 0.09 -3.28 1.87
CA TYR A 38 -0.12 -4.73 1.84
C TYR A 38 1.13 -5.50 2.31
N TYR A 39 2.32 -5.03 1.94
CA TYR A 39 3.58 -5.64 2.35
C TYR A 39 3.78 -5.58 3.87
N GLU A 40 3.61 -4.40 4.48
CA GLU A 40 3.80 -4.20 5.92
C GLU A 40 2.81 -5.02 6.76
N THR A 41 1.54 -5.02 6.35
CA THR A 41 0.49 -5.78 7.06
C THR A 41 0.74 -7.29 6.97
N THR A 42 1.06 -7.80 5.79
CA THR A 42 1.35 -9.22 5.60
C THR A 42 2.65 -9.63 6.29
N MET A 43 3.68 -8.79 6.26
CA MET A 43 4.97 -9.04 6.90
C MET A 43 4.86 -9.06 8.43
N SER A 44 4.04 -8.17 9.02
CA SER A 44 3.79 -8.18 10.46
C SER A 44 3.05 -9.45 10.92
N VAL A 45 2.10 -9.95 10.14
CA VAL A 45 1.44 -11.25 10.39
C VAL A 45 2.45 -12.40 10.28
N LEU A 46 3.28 -12.41 9.24
CA LEU A 46 4.32 -13.44 9.06
C LEU A 46 5.32 -13.45 10.23
N LEU A 47 5.71 -12.28 10.72
CA LEU A 47 6.61 -12.16 11.87
C LEU A 47 5.95 -12.67 13.16
N ALA A 48 4.67 -12.36 13.37
CA ALA A 48 3.92 -12.86 14.52
C ALA A 48 3.78 -14.39 14.48
N LEU A 49 3.52 -14.96 13.29
CA LEU A 49 3.48 -16.42 13.08
C LEU A 49 4.84 -17.05 13.37
N ASN A 50 5.93 -16.44 12.89
CA ASN A 50 7.28 -16.92 13.17
C ASN A 50 7.55 -16.99 14.69
N ARG A 51 7.19 -15.93 15.44
CA ARG A 51 7.33 -15.91 16.91
C ARG A 51 6.45 -16.94 17.60
N TYR A 52 5.21 -17.10 17.15
CA TYR A 52 4.28 -18.08 17.72
C TYR A 52 4.77 -19.52 17.52
N LEU A 53 5.25 -19.86 16.32
CA LEU A 53 5.71 -21.20 15.97
C LEU A 53 6.99 -21.59 16.72
N ILE A 54 7.90 -20.63 16.95
CA ILE A 54 9.09 -20.86 17.78
C ILE A 54 8.69 -21.21 19.23
N LEU A 55 7.62 -20.62 19.76
CA LEU A 55 7.16 -20.84 21.14
C LEU A 55 6.34 -22.12 21.31
N THR A 56 5.53 -22.51 20.34
CA THR A 56 4.61 -23.66 20.47
C THR A 56 5.18 -24.97 19.95
N THR A 57 6.00 -24.98 18.89
CA THR A 57 6.42 -26.26 18.28
C THR A 57 7.74 -26.15 17.53
N SER A 58 8.81 -26.73 18.10
CA SER A 58 10.14 -26.83 17.47
C SER A 58 10.13 -27.47 16.06
N LYS A 59 9.15 -28.34 15.76
CA LYS A 59 9.02 -28.99 14.43
C LYS A 59 8.74 -28.00 13.28
N PHE A 60 8.03 -26.90 13.53
CA PHE A 60 7.74 -25.89 12.51
C PHE A 60 8.84 -24.83 12.35
N SER A 61 9.82 -24.80 13.27
CA SER A 61 11.00 -23.94 13.15
C SER A 61 11.78 -24.18 11.85
N TYR A 62 11.75 -25.41 11.33
CA TYR A 62 12.38 -25.77 10.04
C TYR A 62 11.77 -25.09 8.81
N ALA A 63 10.48 -24.69 8.88
CA ALA A 63 9.82 -23.96 7.79
C ALA A 63 10.27 -22.50 7.69
N PHE A 64 10.79 -21.95 8.80
CA PHE A 64 11.32 -20.59 8.92
C PHE A 64 12.84 -20.56 9.16
N SER A 65 13.53 -21.68 8.97
CA SER A 65 14.98 -21.78 9.18
C SER A 65 15.77 -21.36 7.94
N ASN A 66 16.92 -20.69 8.15
CA ASN A 66 17.92 -20.39 7.13
C ASN A 66 17.36 -19.54 5.96
N ASN A 67 17.92 -19.72 4.76
CA ASN A 67 17.61 -18.96 3.54
C ASN A 67 16.14 -19.05 3.08
N LYS A 68 15.31 -19.92 3.68
CA LYS A 68 13.89 -20.04 3.34
C LYS A 68 13.08 -18.80 3.74
N VAL A 69 13.57 -18.03 4.72
CA VAL A 69 12.96 -16.74 5.11
C VAL A 69 12.98 -15.74 3.94
N TYR A 70 14.03 -15.74 3.12
CA TYR A 70 14.06 -14.90 1.92
C TYR A 70 12.98 -15.31 0.91
N GLY A 71 12.67 -16.60 0.80
CA GLY A 71 11.55 -17.09 0.00
C GLY A 71 10.20 -16.54 0.48
N TRP A 72 9.98 -16.50 1.80
CA TRP A 72 8.78 -15.90 2.37
C TRP A 72 8.72 -14.39 2.15
N ILE A 73 9.84 -13.67 2.29
CA ILE A 73 9.90 -12.22 2.04
C ILE A 73 9.54 -11.91 0.59
N VAL A 74 10.13 -12.65 -0.37
CA VAL A 74 9.82 -12.51 -1.79
C VAL A 74 8.36 -12.89 -2.06
N GLY A 75 7.85 -13.95 -1.44
CA GLY A 75 6.46 -14.36 -1.55
C GLY A 75 5.48 -13.28 -1.08
N VAL A 76 5.78 -12.62 0.05
CA VAL A 76 4.99 -11.50 0.57
C VAL A 76 5.07 -10.28 -0.34
N PHE A 77 6.23 -9.99 -0.92
CA PHE A 77 6.36 -8.91 -1.90
C PHE A 77 5.51 -9.18 -3.15
N VAL A 78 5.60 -10.39 -3.73
CA VAL A 78 4.80 -10.78 -4.90
C VAL A 78 3.31 -10.75 -4.58
N SER A 79 2.87 -11.27 -3.43
CA SER A 79 1.46 -11.24 -3.04
C SER A 79 0.94 -9.81 -2.88
N SER A 80 1.75 -8.90 -2.34
CA SER A 80 1.40 -7.48 -2.18
C SER A 80 1.24 -6.77 -3.52
N VAL A 81 2.10 -7.07 -4.49
CA VAL A 81 1.99 -6.54 -5.87
C VAL A 81 0.72 -7.06 -6.55
N VAL A 82 0.44 -8.37 -6.41
CA VAL A 82 -0.76 -8.99 -6.98
C VAL A 82 -2.03 -8.39 -6.39
N MET A 83 -2.10 -8.21 -5.06
CA MET A 83 -3.25 -7.58 -4.39
C MET A 83 -3.47 -6.14 -4.85
N THR A 84 -2.40 -5.40 -5.11
CA THR A 84 -2.49 -4.03 -5.62
C THR A 84 -3.06 -4.01 -7.04
N TRP A 85 -2.78 -5.02 -7.87
CA TRP A 85 -3.31 -5.12 -9.23
C TRP A 85 -4.84 -5.33 -9.27
N PHE A 86 -5.40 -6.01 -8.26
CA PHE A 86 -6.85 -6.22 -8.13
C PHE A 86 -7.59 -5.06 -7.45
N THR A 87 -6.86 -4.05 -6.96
CA THR A 87 -7.43 -2.93 -6.21
C THR A 87 -7.44 -1.67 -7.11
N PRO A 88 -8.49 -0.83 -7.08
CA PRO A 88 -8.49 0.42 -7.82
C PRO A 88 -7.31 1.31 -7.41
N THR A 89 -6.66 1.94 -8.39
CA THR A 89 -5.51 2.81 -8.16
C THR A 89 -5.92 4.01 -7.33
N MET A 90 -5.23 4.25 -6.21
CA MET A 90 -5.46 5.44 -5.43
C MET A 90 -4.71 6.62 -6.02
N VAL A 91 -5.39 7.75 -6.15
CA VAL A 91 -4.87 8.99 -6.70
C VAL A 91 -4.90 10.06 -5.61
N PHE A 92 -3.90 10.92 -5.55
CA PHE A 92 -3.89 12.02 -4.59
C PHE A 92 -4.95 13.07 -4.94
N SER A 93 -5.85 13.37 -4.00
CA SER A 93 -6.78 14.50 -4.07
C SER A 93 -6.37 15.55 -3.05
N GLY A 94 -6.07 16.76 -3.54
CA GLY A 94 -5.76 17.91 -2.68
C GLY A 94 -6.96 18.38 -1.85
N VAL A 95 -8.20 18.15 -2.32
CA VAL A 95 -9.43 18.56 -1.63
C VAL A 95 -9.72 17.67 -0.43
N ALA A 96 -9.55 16.35 -0.59
CA ALA A 96 -9.69 15.40 0.51
C ALA A 96 -8.41 15.28 1.35
N GLY A 97 -7.31 15.91 0.90
CA GLY A 97 -6.02 15.86 1.56
C GLY A 97 -5.47 14.44 1.69
N GLY A 98 -5.69 13.56 0.72
CA GLY A 98 -5.35 12.14 0.82
C GLY A 98 -5.42 11.37 -0.50
N TYR A 99 -5.06 10.09 -0.46
CA TYR A 99 -5.14 9.19 -1.62
C TYR A 99 -6.52 8.53 -1.68
N ILE A 100 -7.27 8.77 -2.75
CA ILE A 100 -8.65 8.30 -2.94
C ILE A 100 -8.76 7.65 -4.33
N ALA A 101 -9.58 6.61 -4.45
CA ALA A 101 -9.79 5.90 -5.71
C ALA A 101 -10.52 6.75 -6.76
N ASP A 102 -11.36 7.69 -6.31
CA ASP A 102 -12.05 8.65 -7.16
C ASP A 102 -11.25 9.97 -7.26
N PRO A 103 -10.76 10.35 -8.45
CA PRO A 103 -10.02 11.60 -8.65
C PRO A 103 -10.90 12.86 -8.57
N HIS A 104 -12.24 12.74 -8.68
CA HIS A 104 -13.16 13.88 -8.68
C HIS A 104 -13.77 14.18 -7.31
N VAL A 105 -13.33 13.46 -6.27
CA VAL A 105 -13.85 13.62 -4.92
C VAL A 105 -13.75 15.07 -4.44
N GLY A 106 -14.90 15.71 -4.20
CA GLY A 106 -15.02 17.09 -3.77
C GLY A 106 -15.07 18.15 -4.89
N TYR A 107 -14.98 17.77 -6.17
CA TYR A 107 -15.13 18.67 -7.32
C TYR A 107 -16.51 18.61 -7.99
N LEU A 108 -17.17 17.45 -7.97
CA LEU A 108 -18.52 17.24 -8.53
C LEU A 108 -19.54 16.95 -7.41
N PRO A 109 -20.78 17.51 -7.48
CA PRO A 109 -21.87 17.09 -6.59
C PRO A 109 -22.23 15.62 -6.84
N GLN A 110 -22.55 14.87 -5.77
CA GLN A 110 -22.71 13.40 -5.75
C GLN A 110 -23.73 12.81 -6.74
N ASP A 111 -24.49 13.65 -7.44
CA ASP A 111 -25.52 13.26 -8.40
C ASP A 111 -24.98 12.96 -9.82
N ASP A 112 -23.79 13.45 -10.18
CA ASP A 112 -23.22 13.29 -11.54
C ASP A 112 -22.37 12.01 -11.73
N TYR A 113 -22.26 11.15 -10.71
CA TYR A 113 -21.44 9.93 -10.74
C TYR A 113 -22.21 8.71 -11.31
N VAL A 114 -23.48 8.90 -11.68
CA VAL A 114 -24.39 7.86 -12.20
C VAL A 114 -25.04 8.33 -13.51
N SER A 115 -24.25 8.44 -14.57
CA SER A 115 -24.76 8.52 -15.95
C SER A 115 -23.83 7.82 -16.93
#